data_AF-A0A7Y2AZ10-F1
#
_entry.id   AF-A0A7Y2AZ10-F1
#
_cell.length_a   1.000
_cell.length_b   1.000
_cell.length_c   1.000
_cell.angle_alpha   90.00
_cell.angle_beta   90.00
_cell.angle_gamma   90.00
#
_symmetry.space_group_name_H-M   'P 1'
#
loop_
_entity.id
_entity.type
_entity.pdbx_description
1 polymer ?
#
loop_
_entity_poly.entity_id
_entity_poly.type
_entity_poly.pdbx_seq_one_letter_code
_entity_poly.pdbx_strand_id
1 'polypeptide(L)'
;MQLFLLLMSVTLSAQACKTPGQGLISRQEAIEIARKEISFEPKSVETAQSTFDGVPAWEVMLRNTSEPDPRGSVVFVTIDARSGKILALARN
;
A
#
# COMPACT_ATOMS: atom_id res chain seq x y z
N MET A 1 -27.81 -27.09 -37.44
CA MET A 1 -26.43 -26.57 -37.27
C MET A 1 -26.58 -25.11 -36.84
N GLN A 2 -26.03 -24.59 -35.76
CA GLN A 2 -24.90 -25.01 -34.96
C GLN A 2 -25.06 -24.40 -33.56
N LEU A 3 -24.86 -25.27 -32.58
CA LEU A 3 -24.82 -25.04 -31.15
C LEU A 3 -23.61 -24.13 -30.84
N PHE A 4 -23.83 -22.88 -30.42
CA PHE A 4 -22.77 -22.05 -29.83
C PHE A 4 -22.96 -21.98 -28.32
N LEU A 5 -22.57 -23.09 -27.68
CA LEU A 5 -22.27 -23.24 -26.28
C LEU A 5 -20.88 -22.60 -26.06
N LEU A 6 -20.80 -21.45 -25.39
CA LEU A 6 -19.54 -20.95 -24.88
C LEU A 6 -19.74 -20.56 -23.41
N LEU A 7 -19.10 -21.37 -22.59
CA LEU A 7 -19.29 -21.46 -21.16
C LEU A 7 -19.02 -20.13 -20.48
N MET A 8 -20.01 -19.76 -19.68
CA MET A 8 -19.88 -18.90 -18.53
C MET A 8 -18.73 -19.32 -17.61
N SER A 9 -17.95 -18.32 -17.20
CA SER A 9 -17.68 -17.99 -15.79
C SER A 9 -16.98 -19.04 -14.93
N VAL A 10 -15.65 -18.96 -14.79
CA VAL A 10 -14.97 -19.04 -13.47
C VAL A 10 -13.60 -18.35 -13.57
N THR A 11 -13.51 -17.07 -13.23
CA THR A 11 -12.26 -16.57 -12.61
C THR A 11 -12.58 -16.30 -11.15
N LEU A 12 -12.25 -17.31 -10.36
CA LEU A 12 -12.23 -17.32 -8.90
C LEU A 12 -11.31 -16.19 -8.45
N SER A 13 -11.84 -14.97 -8.38
CA SER A 13 -11.14 -13.86 -7.75
C SER A 13 -11.10 -14.21 -6.27
N ALA A 14 -9.98 -14.76 -5.82
CA ALA A 14 -9.69 -14.99 -4.43
C ALA A 14 -9.77 -13.65 -3.71
N GLN A 15 -10.95 -13.31 -3.22
CA GLN A 15 -11.08 -12.31 -2.18
C GLN A 15 -10.41 -12.94 -0.98
N ALA A 16 -9.13 -12.60 -0.79
CA ALA A 16 -8.44 -12.80 0.46
C ALA A 16 -9.29 -12.11 1.53
N CYS A 17 -10.16 -12.87 2.18
CA CYS A 17 -10.88 -12.44 3.35
C CYS A 17 -9.83 -12.03 4.37
N LYS A 18 -9.59 -10.72 4.51
CA LYS A 18 -8.97 -10.15 5.69
C LYS A 18 -9.84 -10.56 6.86
N THR A 19 -9.38 -11.53 7.63
CA THR A 19 -9.97 -11.89 8.93
C THR A 19 -9.99 -10.62 9.78
N PRO A 20 -11.16 -10.04 10.09
CA PRO A 20 -11.24 -8.87 10.95
C PRO A 20 -11.04 -9.35 12.37
N GLY A 21 -9.85 -9.10 12.91
CA GLY A 21 -9.54 -9.36 14.31
C GLY A 21 -8.31 -10.24 14.47
N GLN A 22 -7.14 -9.62 14.43
CA GLN A 22 -6.04 -9.90 15.35
C GLN A 22 -4.87 -8.98 15.03
N GLY A 23 -4.59 -8.06 15.96
CA GLY A 23 -3.38 -7.25 15.91
C GLY A 23 -3.36 -6.19 14.80
N LEU A 24 -2.41 -5.30 14.91
CA LEU A 24 -2.16 -4.21 13.98
C LEU A 24 -1.98 -4.73 12.54
N ILE A 25 -2.25 -3.90 11.54
CA ILE A 25 -1.89 -4.17 10.14
C ILE A 25 -0.40 -4.52 10.05
N SER A 26 -0.08 -5.45 9.16
CA SER A 26 1.30 -5.87 8.97
C SER A 26 2.15 -4.77 8.31
N ARG A 27 3.48 -4.89 8.43
CA ARG A 27 4.44 -4.05 7.69
C ARG A 27 4.16 -4.07 6.18
N GLN A 28 3.90 -5.25 5.63
CA GLN A 28 3.65 -5.44 4.20
C GLN A 28 2.35 -4.78 3.76
N GLU A 29 1.31 -4.89 4.58
CA GLU A 29 0.02 -4.22 4.33
C GLU A 29 0.16 -2.69 4.36
N ALA A 30 0.93 -2.13 5.30
CA ALA A 30 1.25 -0.71 5.32
C ALA A 30 1.99 -0.25 4.04
N ILE A 31 2.95 -1.03 3.55
CA ILE A 31 3.66 -0.76 2.29
C ILE A 31 2.69 -0.77 1.11
N GLU A 32 1.79 -1.75 1.04
CA GLU A 32 0.80 -1.86 -0.04
C GLU A 32 -0.20 -0.70 -0.03
N ILE A 33 -0.61 -0.22 1.14
CA ILE A 33 -1.42 0.99 1.29
C ILE A 33 -0.63 2.19 0.77
N ALA A 34 0.61 2.39 1.22
CA ALA A 34 1.43 3.53 0.82
C ALA A 34 1.71 3.55 -0.71
N ARG A 35 1.90 2.38 -1.33
CA ARG A 35 2.13 2.27 -2.78
C ARG A 35 0.94 2.73 -3.62
N LYS A 36 -0.29 2.69 -3.10
CA LYS A 36 -1.48 3.18 -3.81
C LYS A 36 -1.53 4.70 -3.90
N GLU A 37 -0.75 5.40 -3.07
CA GLU A 37 -0.73 6.88 -2.99
C GLU A 37 0.30 7.55 -3.92
N ILE A 38 1.11 6.74 -4.61
CA ILE A 38 2.15 7.21 -5.53
C ILE A 38 1.86 6.77 -6.96
N SER A 39 2.24 7.60 -7.92
CA SER A 39 2.09 7.36 -9.36
C SER A 39 3.39 6.89 -10.03
N PHE A 40 4.42 6.61 -9.24
CA PHE A 40 5.73 6.17 -9.71
C PHE A 40 6.09 4.83 -9.07
N GLU A 41 6.98 4.07 -9.72
CA GLU A 41 7.52 2.85 -9.11
C GLU A 41 8.69 3.23 -8.18
N PRO A 42 8.58 2.97 -6.86
CA PRO A 42 9.64 3.31 -5.92
C PRO A 42 10.83 2.36 -6.11
N LYS A 43 12.05 2.89 -6.09
CA LYS A 43 13.29 2.11 -6.10
C LYS A 43 13.72 1.67 -4.71
N SER A 44 13.32 2.41 -3.68
CA SER A 44 13.50 2.03 -2.28
C SER A 44 12.21 2.25 -1.50
N VAL A 45 11.94 1.32 -0.58
CA VAL A 45 10.82 1.39 0.36
C VAL A 45 11.34 1.11 1.76
N GLU A 46 11.29 2.13 2.61
CA GLU A 46 11.64 2.01 4.02
C GLU A 46 10.36 2.08 4.86
N THR A 47 10.32 1.33 5.95
CA THR A 47 9.13 1.24 6.79
C THR A 47 9.50 0.99 8.23
N ALA A 48 8.96 1.81 9.14
CA ALA A 48 9.18 1.73 10.56
C ALA A 48 7.85 1.85 11.33
N GLN A 49 7.80 1.25 12.52
CA GLN A 49 6.72 1.54 13.46
C GLN A 49 7.00 2.89 14.13
N SER A 50 5.95 3.66 14.32
CA SER A 50 5.97 5.01 14.87
C SER A 50 4.73 5.23 15.75
N THR A 51 4.67 6.38 16.39
CA THR A 51 3.47 6.89 17.03
C THR A 51 3.19 8.27 16.45
N PHE A 52 1.98 8.47 15.94
CA PHE A 52 1.52 9.75 15.37
C PHE A 52 0.38 10.26 16.23
N ASP A 53 0.55 11.41 16.88
CA ASP A 53 -0.44 12.00 17.81
C ASP A 53 -0.98 11.01 18.86
N GLY A 54 -0.10 10.16 19.40
CA GLY A 54 -0.46 9.14 20.40
C GLY A 54 -1.11 7.87 19.82
N VAL A 55 -1.26 7.78 18.50
CA VAL A 55 -1.81 6.60 17.80
C VAL A 55 -0.67 5.74 17.27
N PRO A 56 -0.66 4.41 17.50
CA PRO A 56 0.33 3.53 16.89
C PRO A 56 0.20 3.58 15.36
N ALA A 57 1.31 3.82 14.68
CA ALA A 57 1.34 4.07 13.25
C ALA A 57 2.50 3.34 12.56
N TRP A 58 2.40 3.22 11.25
CA TRP A 58 3.48 2.87 10.35
C TRP A 58 3.90 4.10 9.58
N GLU A 59 5.20 4.39 9.55
CA GLU A 59 5.78 5.37 8.65
C GLU A 59 6.42 4.63 7.48
N VAL A 60 5.98 4.97 6.26
CA VAL A 60 6.49 4.38 5.01
C VAL A 60 7.12 5.49 4.17
N MET A 61 8.41 5.34 3.84
CA MET A 61 9.12 6.23 2.93
C MET A 61 9.31 5.52 1.58
N LEU A 62 8.78 6.13 0.52
CA LEU A 62 8.85 5.66 -0.86
C LEU A 62 9.78 6.60 -1.63
N ARG A 63 10.89 6.07 -2.15
CA ARG A 63 11.88 6.87 -2.89
C ARG A 63 12.04 6.36 -4.31
N ASN A 64 11.96 7.26 -5.28
CA ASN A 64 12.38 7.01 -6.65
C ASN A 64 13.63 7.84 -6.98
N THR A 65 14.71 7.14 -7.33
CA THR A 65 16.00 7.73 -7.71
C THR A 65 16.26 7.67 -9.21
N SER A 66 15.25 7.35 -10.02
CA SER A 66 15.39 7.14 -11.47
C SER A 66 15.12 8.45 -12.25
N GLU A 67 16.16 9.27 -12.43
CA GLU A 67 16.40 10.37 -13.42
C GLU A 67 15.35 11.50 -13.66
N PRO A 68 15.74 12.70 -14.18
CA PRO A 68 17.03 13.39 -14.10
C PRO A 68 17.11 14.36 -12.90
N ASP A 69 16.08 14.40 -12.04
CA ASP A 69 16.05 15.27 -10.89
C ASP A 69 17.07 14.79 -9.84
N PRO A 70 18.14 15.56 -9.56
CA PRO A 70 19.15 15.16 -8.58
C PRO A 70 18.58 15.03 -7.16
N ARG A 71 17.38 15.54 -6.88
CA ARG A 71 16.72 15.38 -5.57
C ARG A 71 15.97 14.05 -5.44
N GLY A 72 15.63 13.41 -6.56
CA GLY A 72 14.70 12.28 -6.59
C GLY A 72 13.30 12.66 -6.09
N SER A 73 12.33 11.75 -6.21
CA SER A 73 11.01 11.93 -5.57
C SER A 73 10.96 11.13 -4.28
N VAL A 74 10.60 11.78 -3.17
CA VAL A 74 10.40 11.11 -1.89
C VAL A 74 8.99 11.39 -1.38
N VAL A 75 8.28 10.33 -1.03
CA VAL A 75 6.95 10.40 -0.42
C VAL A 75 6.98 9.68 0.92
N PHE A 76 6.50 10.37 1.95
CA PHE A 76 6.30 9.81 3.28
C PHE A 76 4.80 9.63 3.51
N VAL A 77 4.41 8.43 3.94
CA VAL A 77 3.02 8.10 4.26
C VAL A 77 2.98 7.55 5.69
N THR A 78 2.18 8.20 6.53
CA THR A 78 1.92 7.75 7.90
C THR A 78 0.56 7.06 7.94
N ILE A 79 0.50 5.83 8.44
CA ILE A 79 -0.66 4.96 8.36
C ILE A 79 -1.02 4.47 9.76
N ASP A 80 -2.26 4.62 10.18
CA ASP A 80 -2.79 4.09 11.43
C ASP A 80 -2.61 2.56 11.46
N ALA A 81 -1.88 2.07 12.45
CA ALA A 81 -1.50 0.67 12.51
C ALA A 81 -2.67 -0.25 12.87
N ARG A 82 -3.80 0.26 13.36
CA ARG A 82 -4.98 -0.56 13.70
C ARG A 82 -5.93 -0.71 12.52
N SER A 83 -6.04 0.33 11.69
CA SER A 83 -7.10 0.45 10.68
C SER A 83 -6.58 0.54 9.25
N GLY A 84 -5.30 0.82 9.03
CA GLY A 84 -4.75 1.05 7.69
C GLY A 84 -5.15 2.40 7.09
N LYS A 85 -5.75 3.31 7.88
CA LYS A 85 -6.08 4.66 7.41
C LYS A 85 -4.82 5.52 7.29
N ILE A 86 -4.72 6.30 6.22
CA ILE A 86 -3.65 7.28 6.09
C ILE A 86 -3.93 8.43 7.06
N LEU A 87 -2.96 8.71 7.92
CA LEU A 87 -2.99 9.80 8.90
C LEU A 87 -2.30 11.04 8.35
N ALA A 88 -1.21 10.86 7.61
CA ALA A 88 -0.46 11.95 6.99
C ALA A 88 0.21 11.50 5.69
N LEU A 89 0.38 12.45 4.77
CA LEU A 89 1.12 12.27 3.54
C LEU A 89 1.96 13.52 3.26
N ALA A 90 3.26 13.34 3.08
CA ALA A 90 4.19 14.42 2.74
C ALA A 90 5.00 14.05 1.49
N ARG A 91 5.30 15.05 0.66
CA ARG A 91 6.10 14.91 -0.56
C ARG A 91 7.25 15.91 -0.50
N ASN A 92 8.43 15.46 -0.90
CA ASN A 92 9.62 16.30 -1.03
C ASN A 92 10.16 16.22 -2.45
#